data_AF-A0A7G4A4U8-F1
#
_entry.id   AF-A0A7G4A4U8-F1
#
_cell.length_a   1.000
_cell.length_b   1.000
_cell.length_c   1.000
_cell.angle_alpha   90.00
_cell.angle_beta   90.00
_cell.angle_gamma   90.00
#
_symmetry.space_group_name_H-M   'P 1'
#
loop_
_entity.id
_entity.type
_entity.pdbx_description
1 polymer ?
#
loop_
_entity_poly.entity_id
_entity_poly.type
_entity_poly.pdbx_seq_one_letter_code
_entity_poly.pdbx_strand_id
1 'polypeptide(L)'
;MPNKAVQSDSHDMTSITHVKMTHSPVAPDWWTYQTSAKSNKQFDQEVCEEELAASQFAVAKYILTHPEYIVVHEGLSETWSSAEIDPEKEITQQIRTHFNKETFDKEFDELSPEQKAQLRGQHGAPILLYLGLLDTLYPSASLETTEKLVHDINSLRSNYGSLIDIEQKFRETREKEAIILSKCAADETGVRKVLLVYGGIHNLEDAVELLDDETIVLEKPVDLSQVLPQNTHKENLNTNLAVNQFNFWSDSPKKAFTIYGDTESEKNDDATNKTKPT
;
A
#
# COMPACT_ATOMS: atom_id res chain seq x y z
N MET A 1 -23.33 33.23 -37.20
CA MET A 1 -21.91 33.58 -37.06
C MET A 1 -21.13 32.27 -36.95
N PRO A 2 -19.95 32.09 -37.57
CA PRO A 2 -19.14 30.92 -37.32
C PRO A 2 -18.49 31.03 -35.93
N ASN A 3 -18.66 30.02 -35.08
CA ASN A 3 -17.88 29.92 -33.85
C ASN A 3 -16.40 29.81 -34.22
N LYS A 4 -15.57 30.69 -33.66
CA LYS A 4 -14.13 30.40 -33.59
C LYS A 4 -13.97 29.24 -32.62
N ALA A 5 -13.46 28.12 -33.10
CA ALA A 5 -12.79 27.18 -32.22
C ALA A 5 -11.66 27.96 -31.54
N VAL A 6 -11.70 28.07 -30.21
CA VAL A 6 -10.55 28.49 -29.44
C VAL A 6 -9.60 27.30 -29.53
N GLN A 7 -8.49 27.46 -30.25
CA GLN A 7 -7.38 26.53 -30.08
C GLN A 7 -6.89 26.76 -28.65
N SER A 8 -7.08 25.78 -27.77
CA SER A 8 -6.38 25.76 -26.49
C SER A 8 -4.88 25.68 -26.81
N ASP A 9 -4.12 26.65 -26.31
CA ASP A 9 -2.67 26.57 -26.42
C ASP A 9 -2.21 25.37 -25.59
N SER A 10 -1.40 24.48 -26.18
CA SER A 10 -0.97 23.22 -25.55
C SER A 10 -0.09 23.39 -24.31
N HIS A 11 0.12 24.63 -23.85
CA HIS A 11 0.82 25.01 -22.63
C HIS A 11 -0.05 24.94 -21.37
N ASP A 12 -1.39 24.93 -21.51
CA ASP A 12 -2.31 24.85 -20.36
C ASP A 12 -2.87 23.43 -20.11
N MET A 13 -2.54 22.46 -20.96
CA MET A 13 -2.99 21.08 -20.77
C MET A 13 -2.16 20.38 -19.68
N THR A 14 -2.84 19.75 -18.73
CA THR A 14 -2.20 18.90 -17.71
C THR A 14 -2.21 17.44 -18.18
N SER A 15 -1.01 16.92 -18.42
CA SER A 15 -0.78 15.51 -18.73
C SER A 15 -0.69 14.68 -17.45
N ILE A 16 -1.50 13.63 -17.35
CA ILE A 16 -1.52 12.69 -16.21
C ILE A 16 -1.19 11.29 -16.72
N THR A 17 -0.08 10.73 -16.27
CA THR A 17 0.32 9.34 -16.54
C THR A 17 -0.07 8.47 -15.35
N HIS A 18 -1.00 7.53 -15.54
CA HIS A 18 -1.29 6.51 -14.53
C HIS A 18 -0.12 5.53 -14.45
N VAL A 19 0.64 5.61 -13.35
CA VAL A 19 1.68 4.64 -13.02
C VAL A 19 1.02 3.54 -12.18
N LYS A 20 0.66 2.44 -12.83
CA LYS A 20 -0.03 1.32 -12.18
C LYS A 20 0.92 0.60 -11.24
N MET A 21 0.59 0.60 -9.96
CA MET A 21 1.35 -0.13 -8.94
C MET A 21 0.57 -1.32 -8.36
N THR A 22 1.30 -2.32 -7.91
CA THR A 22 0.82 -3.40 -7.05
C THR A 22 1.30 -3.10 -5.64
N HIS A 23 0.38 -2.90 -4.72
CA HIS A 23 0.66 -2.64 -3.30
C HIS A 23 -0.20 -3.57 -2.43
N SER A 24 0.20 -3.70 -1.17
CA SER A 24 -0.57 -4.48 -0.20
C SER A 24 -1.96 -3.84 -0.02
N PRO A 25 -3.05 -4.63 0.04
CA PRO A 25 -4.34 -4.09 0.46
C PRO A 25 -4.25 -3.58 1.90
N VAL A 26 -5.19 -2.73 2.30
CA VAL A 26 -5.31 -2.26 3.69
C VAL A 26 -5.73 -3.45 4.57
N ALA A 27 -4.70 -4.07 5.19
CA ALA A 27 -4.68 -5.30 6.00
C ALA A 27 -4.34 -6.62 5.24
N PRO A 28 -3.39 -7.45 5.75
CA PRO A 28 -2.95 -8.70 5.09
C PRO A 28 -4.01 -9.80 4.90
N ASP A 29 -5.05 -9.85 5.75
CA ASP A 29 -6.01 -10.96 5.76
C ASP A 29 -7.08 -10.88 4.65
N TRP A 30 -7.14 -9.76 3.91
CA TRP A 30 -8.23 -9.48 2.99
C TRP A 30 -8.24 -10.38 1.74
N TRP A 31 -7.09 -10.52 1.06
CA TRP A 31 -7.01 -11.29 -0.19
C TRP A 31 -7.24 -12.80 0.04
N THR A 32 -6.73 -13.32 1.16
CA THR A 32 -6.87 -14.70 1.64
C THR A 32 -8.34 -15.10 1.86
N TYR A 33 -9.22 -14.13 2.15
CA TYR A 33 -10.65 -14.36 2.34
C TYR A 33 -11.50 -14.15 1.08
N GLN A 34 -11.00 -13.41 0.09
CA GLN A 34 -11.75 -13.13 -1.15
C GLN A 34 -11.69 -14.29 -2.16
N THR A 35 -10.62 -15.09 -2.13
CA THR A 35 -10.39 -16.24 -3.03
C THR A 35 -10.90 -17.58 -2.50
N SER A 36 -11.00 -17.76 -1.17
CA SER A 36 -11.18 -19.08 -0.55
C SER A 36 -12.63 -19.61 -0.52
N ALA A 37 -13.64 -18.85 -0.96
CA ALA A 37 -15.05 -19.21 -0.74
C ALA A 37 -15.91 -19.50 -1.99
N LYS A 38 -15.68 -18.87 -3.16
CA LYS A 38 -16.64 -18.93 -4.30
C LYS A 38 -16.01 -19.06 -5.69
N SER A 39 -15.45 -20.24 -5.94
CA SER A 39 -15.59 -20.97 -7.20
C SER A 39 -15.22 -20.24 -8.52
N ASN A 40 -13.97 -19.83 -8.69
CA ASN A 40 -13.43 -19.49 -10.01
C ASN A 40 -11.96 -19.94 -10.15
N LYS A 41 -11.69 -20.87 -11.09
CA LYS A 41 -10.33 -21.35 -11.46
C LYS A 41 -9.57 -20.36 -12.35
N GLN A 42 -9.74 -19.06 -12.09
CA GLN A 42 -9.27 -17.99 -12.98
C GLN A 42 -8.47 -16.92 -12.22
N PHE A 43 -8.05 -17.25 -10.99
CA PHE A 43 -7.30 -16.39 -10.07
C PHE A 43 -5.98 -17.04 -9.62
N ASP A 44 -5.38 -17.91 -10.45
CA ASP A 44 -4.12 -18.63 -10.18
C ASP A 44 -2.86 -17.72 -10.25
N GLN A 45 -2.99 -16.43 -9.93
CA GLN A 45 -1.88 -15.50 -9.71
C GLN A 45 -2.03 -14.90 -8.31
N GLU A 46 -1.49 -15.63 -7.33
CA GLU A 46 -1.10 -15.06 -6.04
C GLU A 46 -0.09 -13.95 -6.34
N VAL A 47 -0.45 -12.69 -6.10
CA VAL A 47 0.54 -11.60 -6.05
C VAL A 47 1.44 -11.88 -4.86
N CYS A 48 2.63 -12.41 -5.13
CA CYS A 48 3.55 -12.78 -4.09
C CYS A 48 4.18 -11.53 -3.45
N GLU A 49 4.67 -11.71 -2.23
CA GLU A 49 5.46 -10.71 -1.51
C GLU A 49 6.61 -10.12 -2.35
N GLU A 50 7.20 -10.92 -3.25
CA GLU A 50 8.27 -10.46 -4.12
C GLU A 50 7.77 -9.59 -5.30
N GLU A 51 6.58 -9.84 -5.85
CA GLU A 51 5.96 -8.97 -6.87
C GLU A 51 5.54 -7.62 -6.29
N LEU A 52 5.07 -7.59 -5.04
CA LEU A 52 4.84 -6.33 -4.31
C LEU A 52 6.13 -5.51 -4.22
N ALA A 53 7.22 -6.12 -3.74
CA ALA A 53 8.51 -5.45 -3.65
C ALA A 53 9.04 -4.99 -5.01
N ALA A 54 8.91 -5.82 -6.05
CA ALA A 54 9.38 -5.53 -7.39
C ALA A 54 8.57 -4.40 -8.04
N SER A 55 7.25 -4.38 -7.85
CA SER A 55 6.38 -3.28 -8.30
C SER A 55 6.77 -1.96 -7.63
N GLN A 56 6.92 -1.93 -6.30
CA GLN A 56 7.32 -0.71 -5.59
C GLN A 56 8.73 -0.24 -5.95
N PHE A 57 9.66 -1.15 -6.23
CA PHE A 57 11.00 -0.80 -6.72
C PHE A 57 10.97 -0.23 -8.14
N ALA A 58 10.16 -0.81 -9.03
CA ALA A 58 9.96 -0.32 -10.38
C ALA A 58 9.31 1.07 -10.39
N VAL A 59 8.30 1.31 -9.54
CA VAL A 59 7.69 2.63 -9.32
C VAL A 59 8.74 3.65 -8.88
N ALA A 60 9.58 3.31 -7.91
CA ALA A 60 10.65 4.20 -7.44
C ALA A 60 11.68 4.50 -8.56
N LYS A 61 12.15 3.48 -9.31
CA LYS A 61 13.03 3.70 -10.48
C LYS A 61 12.35 4.57 -11.55
N TYR A 62 11.05 4.38 -11.81
CA TYR A 62 10.31 5.14 -12.80
C TYR A 62 10.14 6.61 -12.42
N ILE A 63 9.86 6.93 -11.15
CA ILE A 63 9.83 8.32 -10.66
C ILE A 63 11.19 8.98 -10.84
N LEU A 64 12.29 8.31 -10.47
CA LEU A 64 13.65 8.86 -10.58
C LEU A 64 14.09 9.12 -12.02
N THR A 65 13.51 8.45 -13.02
CA THR A 65 13.78 8.73 -14.45
C THR A 65 12.94 9.86 -15.04
N HIS A 66 11.96 10.39 -14.29
CA HIS A 66 11.03 11.44 -14.72
C HIS A 66 11.05 12.65 -13.75
N PRO A 67 12.22 13.27 -13.48
CA PRO A 67 12.35 14.34 -12.49
C PRO A 67 11.63 15.64 -12.88
N GLU A 68 11.10 15.77 -14.11
CA GLU A 68 10.28 16.91 -14.52
C GLU A 68 8.78 16.75 -14.23
N TYR A 69 8.36 15.62 -13.66
CA TYR A 69 6.98 15.34 -13.27
C TYR A 69 6.77 15.60 -11.77
N ILE A 70 5.58 16.07 -11.40
CA ILE A 70 5.12 15.97 -10.01
C ILE A 70 4.51 14.59 -9.74
N VAL A 71 4.62 14.11 -8.50
CA VAL A 71 4.11 12.79 -8.10
C VAL A 71 2.89 12.94 -7.21
N VAL A 72 1.76 12.43 -7.69
CA VAL A 72 0.52 12.26 -6.92
C VAL A 72 0.40 10.80 -6.52
N HIS A 73 0.10 10.53 -5.26
CA HIS A 73 0.21 9.18 -4.71
C HIS A 73 -1.06 8.73 -4.00
N GLU A 74 -1.50 7.50 -4.32
CA GLU A 74 -2.69 6.88 -3.74
C GLU A 74 -2.73 6.93 -2.21
N GLY A 75 -3.91 7.24 -1.67
CA GLY A 75 -4.20 7.15 -0.23
C GLY A 75 -3.64 8.31 0.60
N LEU A 76 -2.92 9.26 -0.02
CA LEU A 76 -2.57 10.52 0.63
C LEU A 76 -3.75 11.50 0.55
N SER A 77 -4.10 12.06 1.70
CA SER A 77 -5.08 13.15 1.86
C SER A 77 -4.47 14.54 2.02
N GLU A 78 -3.15 14.60 2.26
CA GLU A 78 -2.38 15.82 2.50
C GLU A 78 -1.04 15.71 1.74
N THR A 79 -0.49 16.86 1.36
CA THR A 79 0.84 16.95 0.75
C THR A 79 1.91 16.60 1.76
N TRP A 80 2.89 15.77 1.40
CA TRP A 80 4.05 15.44 2.24
C TRP A 80 5.33 15.97 1.60
N SER A 81 6.10 16.80 2.32
CA SER A 81 7.40 17.29 1.85
C SER A 81 8.59 16.58 2.53
N SER A 82 9.66 16.33 1.78
CA SER A 82 10.92 15.81 2.30
C SER A 82 11.58 16.75 3.32
N ALA A 83 11.29 18.06 3.25
CA ALA A 83 11.76 19.07 4.20
C ALA A 83 11.11 18.96 5.59
N GLU A 84 9.96 18.30 5.69
CA GLU A 84 9.18 18.11 6.93
C GLU A 84 9.45 16.74 7.58
N ILE A 85 10.25 15.89 6.93
CA ILE A 85 10.60 14.57 7.43
C ILE A 85 11.64 14.69 8.56
N ASP A 86 11.20 14.36 9.76
CA ASP A 86 12.06 14.18 10.92
C ASP A 86 13.12 13.07 10.66
N PRO A 87 14.43 13.40 10.67
CA PRO A 87 15.51 12.44 10.48
C PRO A 87 15.65 11.43 11.64
N GLU A 88 15.15 11.75 12.83
CA GLU A 88 15.23 10.90 14.02
C GLU A 88 14.03 9.96 14.17
N LYS A 89 13.00 10.10 13.33
CA LYS A 89 11.85 9.19 13.31
C LYS A 89 12.31 7.80 12.87
N GLU A 90 11.89 6.77 13.60
CA GLU A 90 12.34 5.38 13.40
C GLU A 90 12.24 4.91 11.94
N ILE A 91 11.10 5.15 11.27
CA ILE A 91 10.93 4.76 9.85
C ILE A 91 11.92 5.48 8.92
N THR A 92 12.22 6.75 9.18
CA THR A 92 13.22 7.52 8.42
C THR A 92 14.62 6.90 8.59
N GLN A 93 14.99 6.54 9.82
CA GLN A 93 16.27 5.89 10.12
C GLN A 93 16.37 4.49 9.51
N GLN A 94 15.31 3.68 9.58
CA GLN A 94 15.24 2.36 8.94
C GLN A 94 15.44 2.48 7.41
N ILE A 95 14.68 3.35 6.74
CA ILE A 95 14.81 3.56 5.28
C ILE A 95 16.20 4.08 4.92
N ARG A 96 16.73 5.10 5.60
CA ARG A 96 18.07 5.67 5.32
C ARG A 96 19.24 4.73 5.65
N THR A 97 19.01 3.70 6.47
CA THR A 97 20.00 2.65 6.76
C THR A 97 20.08 1.62 5.63
N HIS A 98 18.95 1.30 5.00
CA HIS A 98 18.87 0.25 3.98
C HIS A 98 18.87 0.79 2.55
N PHE A 99 18.54 2.06 2.30
CA PHE A 99 18.47 2.65 0.97
C PHE A 99 19.33 3.91 0.85
N ASN A 100 19.82 4.11 -0.36
CA ASN A 100 20.51 5.32 -0.83
C ASN A 100 20.17 5.53 -2.31
N LYS A 101 20.76 6.54 -2.95
CA LYS A 101 20.54 6.80 -4.38
C LYS A 101 20.97 5.62 -5.25
N GLU A 102 22.15 5.07 -4.95
CA GLU A 102 22.79 3.98 -5.67
C GLU A 102 22.01 2.66 -5.58
N THR A 103 21.07 2.53 -4.65
CA THR A 103 20.17 1.36 -4.56
C THR A 103 19.26 1.25 -5.78
N PHE A 104 18.85 2.37 -6.37
CA PHE A 104 17.93 2.40 -7.51
C PHE A 104 18.65 2.26 -8.87
N ASP A 105 19.98 2.36 -8.90
CA ASP A 105 20.79 2.03 -10.08
C ASP A 105 20.91 0.51 -10.32
N LYS A 106 20.57 -0.31 -9.31
CA LYS A 106 20.64 -1.79 -9.34
C LYS A 106 19.45 -2.44 -10.02
N GLU A 107 19.59 -3.73 -10.33
CA GLU A 107 18.47 -4.61 -10.62
C GLU A 107 17.82 -5.17 -9.34
N PHE A 108 16.54 -5.52 -9.43
CA PHE A 108 15.75 -5.96 -8.27
C PHE A 108 16.30 -7.21 -7.58
N ASP A 109 16.90 -8.12 -8.34
CA ASP A 109 17.54 -9.35 -7.82
C ASP A 109 18.78 -9.05 -6.96
N GLU A 110 19.37 -7.85 -7.06
CA GLU A 110 20.53 -7.41 -6.28
C GLU A 110 20.16 -6.73 -4.94
N LEU A 111 18.86 -6.60 -4.65
CA LEU A 111 18.37 -6.01 -3.40
C LEU A 111 18.44 -7.00 -2.23
N SER A 112 18.80 -6.51 -1.06
CA SER A 112 18.84 -7.34 0.16
C SER A 112 17.42 -7.75 0.61
N PRO A 113 17.30 -8.83 1.40
CA PRO A 113 16.00 -9.24 1.97
C PRO A 113 15.31 -8.13 2.76
N GLU A 114 16.08 -7.28 3.45
CA GLU A 114 15.60 -6.13 4.21
C GLU A 114 15.11 -5.00 3.29
N GLN A 115 15.82 -4.72 2.20
CA GLN A 115 15.34 -3.79 1.17
C GLN A 115 14.03 -4.28 0.57
N LYS A 116 13.96 -5.56 0.17
CA LYS A 116 12.72 -6.18 -0.31
C LYS A 116 11.61 -6.19 0.77
N ALA A 117 11.95 -6.29 2.06
CA ALA A 117 10.98 -6.17 3.16
C ALA A 117 10.39 -4.76 3.30
N GLN A 118 11.23 -3.74 3.24
CA GLN A 118 10.77 -2.35 3.28
C GLN A 118 9.92 -2.00 2.05
N LEU A 119 10.28 -2.48 0.86
CA LEU A 119 9.48 -2.31 -0.37
C LEU A 119 8.12 -3.06 -0.35
N ARG A 120 7.93 -4.05 0.54
CA ARG A 120 6.61 -4.71 0.77
C ARG A 120 5.72 -3.89 1.70
N GLY A 121 6.32 -3.36 2.76
CA GLY A 121 5.61 -2.61 3.81
C GLY A 121 5.44 -1.12 3.53
N GLN A 122 6.23 -0.55 2.62
CA GLN A 122 6.24 0.86 2.25
C GLN A 122 6.15 0.99 0.72
N HIS A 123 5.35 1.93 0.25
CA HIS A 123 5.27 2.23 -1.18
C HIS A 123 6.59 2.88 -1.65
N GLY A 124 6.94 2.68 -2.93
CA GLY A 124 8.20 3.14 -3.51
C GLY A 124 8.37 4.66 -3.48
N ALA A 125 7.30 5.42 -3.70
CA ALA A 125 7.37 6.88 -3.72
C ALA A 125 7.62 7.50 -2.31
N PRO A 126 6.96 7.05 -1.22
CA PRO A 126 7.37 7.38 0.15
C PRO A 126 8.82 7.07 0.49
N ILE A 127 9.38 5.95 0.00
CA ILE A 127 10.81 5.63 0.22
C ILE A 127 11.70 6.72 -0.39
N LEU A 128 11.42 7.19 -1.61
CA LEU A 128 12.17 8.30 -2.22
C LEU A 128 12.05 9.60 -1.41
N LEU A 129 10.87 9.89 -0.87
CA LEU A 129 10.64 11.06 -0.02
C LEU A 129 11.48 10.99 1.27
N TYR A 130 11.48 9.84 1.97
CA TYR A 130 12.32 9.62 3.17
C TYR A 130 13.82 9.79 2.89
N LEU A 131 14.28 9.45 1.68
CA LEU A 131 15.67 9.60 1.25
C LEU A 131 16.03 11.02 0.77
N GLY A 132 15.04 11.91 0.58
CA GLY A 132 15.26 13.22 -0.07
C GLY A 132 15.63 13.09 -1.55
N LEU A 133 15.17 12.01 -2.22
CA LEU A 133 15.31 11.79 -3.66
C LEU A 133 14.06 12.20 -4.45
N LEU A 134 12.99 12.52 -3.72
CA LEU A 134 11.78 13.19 -4.18
C LEU A 134 11.48 14.31 -3.18
N ASP A 135 11.11 15.50 -3.64
CA ASP A 135 10.89 16.66 -2.76
C ASP A 135 9.50 16.67 -2.13
N THR A 136 8.48 16.26 -2.88
CA THR A 136 7.07 16.34 -2.48
C THR A 136 6.25 15.18 -3.04
N LEU A 137 5.34 14.64 -2.24
CA LEU A 137 4.22 13.80 -2.66
C LEU A 137 2.91 14.57 -2.51
N TYR A 138 2.10 14.58 -3.56
CA TYR A 138 0.80 15.25 -3.59
C TYR A 138 -0.36 14.27 -3.32
N PRO A 139 -1.46 14.74 -2.72
CA PRO A 139 -2.59 13.89 -2.34
C PRO A 139 -3.41 13.43 -3.55
N SER A 140 -3.95 12.21 -3.48
CA SER A 140 -4.87 11.65 -4.49
C SER A 140 -6.32 11.58 -4.02
N ALA A 141 -6.61 11.96 -2.78
CA ALA A 141 -7.94 11.93 -2.19
C ALA A 141 -8.14 13.15 -1.30
N SER A 142 -9.38 13.57 -1.10
CA SER A 142 -9.68 14.62 -0.11
C SER A 142 -9.57 14.06 1.31
N LEU A 143 -9.27 14.92 2.29
CA LEU A 143 -9.32 14.54 3.70
C LEU A 143 -10.70 13.98 4.09
N GLU A 144 -11.79 14.59 3.60
CA GLU A 144 -13.16 14.12 3.86
C GLU A 144 -13.43 12.71 3.31
N THR A 145 -12.97 12.40 2.09
CA THR A 145 -13.10 11.05 1.51
C THR A 145 -12.24 10.03 2.25
N THR A 146 -11.01 10.39 2.61
CA THR A 146 -10.10 9.53 3.39
C THR A 146 -10.64 9.25 4.80
N GLU A 147 -11.13 10.26 5.52
CA GLU A 147 -11.76 10.09 6.84
C GLU A 147 -12.99 9.19 6.78
N LYS A 148 -13.86 9.36 5.77
CA LYS A 148 -15.03 8.49 5.56
C LYS A 148 -14.64 7.05 5.24
N LEU A 149 -13.63 6.84 4.39
CA LEU A 149 -13.12 5.51 4.05
C LEU A 149 -12.57 4.82 5.31
N VAL A 150 -11.72 5.50 6.08
CA VAL A 150 -11.17 5.00 7.35
C VAL A 150 -12.27 4.72 8.37
N HIS A 151 -13.30 5.57 8.46
CA HIS A 151 -14.45 5.36 9.34
C HIS A 151 -15.24 4.10 8.98
N ASP A 152 -15.55 3.90 7.69
CA ASP A 152 -16.30 2.74 7.22
C ASP A 152 -15.50 1.44 7.43
N ILE A 153 -14.19 1.45 7.14
CA ILE A 153 -13.28 0.31 7.39
C ILE A 153 -13.25 -0.04 8.88
N ASN A 154 -13.04 0.94 9.76
CA ASN A 154 -13.00 0.71 11.21
C ASN A 154 -14.36 0.25 11.77
N SER A 155 -15.46 0.65 11.14
CA SER A 155 -16.81 0.24 11.53
C SER A 155 -17.14 -1.22 11.23
N LEU A 156 -16.34 -1.92 10.42
CA LEU A 156 -16.53 -3.33 10.09
C LEU A 156 -16.41 -4.29 11.29
N ARG A 157 -15.70 -3.92 12.36
CA ARG A 157 -15.48 -4.79 13.54
C ARG A 157 -15.00 -6.21 13.17
N SER A 158 -13.97 -6.28 12.34
CA SER A 158 -13.40 -7.52 11.79
C SER A 158 -14.33 -8.34 10.86
N ASN A 159 -15.43 -7.77 10.38
CA ASN A 159 -16.18 -8.32 9.23
C ASN A 159 -15.39 -8.11 7.92
N TYR A 160 -14.37 -8.95 7.75
CA TYR A 160 -13.75 -9.19 6.45
C TYR A 160 -14.71 -10.04 5.59
N GLY A 161 -14.79 -9.72 4.29
CA GLY A 161 -15.95 -10.00 3.45
C GLY A 161 -16.66 -8.73 2.93
N SER A 162 -16.69 -7.63 3.70
CA SER A 162 -17.39 -6.37 3.31
C SER A 162 -16.52 -5.17 2.89
N LEU A 163 -15.18 -5.24 2.89
CA LEU A 163 -14.36 -4.24 2.16
C LEU A 163 -14.64 -4.23 0.64
N ILE A 164 -15.22 -5.29 0.04
CA ILE A 164 -15.67 -5.23 -1.38
C ILE A 164 -16.71 -4.12 -1.55
N ASP A 165 -17.69 -4.09 -0.65
CA ASP A 165 -18.81 -3.15 -0.71
C ASP A 165 -18.32 -1.71 -0.45
N ILE A 166 -17.33 -1.55 0.44
CA ILE A 166 -16.67 -0.26 0.72
C ILE A 166 -15.84 0.19 -0.49
N GLU A 167 -14.99 -0.67 -1.04
CA GLU A 167 -14.18 -0.35 -2.22
C GLU A 167 -15.08 0.03 -3.41
N GLN A 168 -16.13 -0.73 -3.69
CA GLN A 168 -17.12 -0.38 -4.71
C GLN A 168 -17.82 0.96 -4.44
N LYS A 169 -18.14 1.27 -3.17
CA LYS A 169 -18.76 2.53 -2.76
C LYS A 169 -17.85 3.75 -2.98
N PHE A 170 -16.55 3.61 -2.72
CA PHE A 170 -15.61 4.74 -2.76
C PHE A 170 -14.82 4.87 -4.06
N ARG A 171 -14.68 3.80 -4.86
CA ARG A 171 -13.88 3.76 -6.09
C ARG A 171 -14.09 4.95 -7.02
N GLU A 172 -15.32 5.16 -7.50
CA GLU A 172 -15.63 6.21 -8.47
C GLU A 172 -15.27 7.61 -7.94
N THR A 173 -15.52 7.87 -6.64
CA THR A 173 -15.14 9.12 -5.98
C THR A 173 -13.62 9.27 -5.90
N ARG A 174 -12.91 8.22 -5.48
CA ARG A 174 -11.45 8.24 -5.32
C ARG A 174 -10.72 8.38 -6.66
N GLU A 175 -11.22 7.76 -7.71
CA GLU A 175 -10.69 7.87 -9.08
C GLU A 175 -10.86 9.30 -9.63
N LYS A 176 -12.04 9.91 -9.43
CA LYS A 176 -12.28 11.32 -9.79
C LYS A 176 -11.44 12.30 -8.96
N GLU A 177 -11.38 12.11 -7.64
CA GLU A 177 -10.54 12.95 -6.76
C GLU A 177 -9.06 12.88 -7.15
N ALA A 178 -8.55 11.68 -7.50
CA ALA A 178 -7.17 11.53 -7.93
C ALA A 178 -6.83 12.35 -9.18
N ILE A 179 -7.75 12.45 -10.14
CA ILE A 179 -7.60 13.25 -11.36
C ILE A 179 -7.72 14.76 -11.04
N ILE A 180 -8.72 15.15 -10.24
CA ILE A 180 -8.91 16.54 -9.82
C ILE A 180 -7.69 17.06 -9.05
N LEU A 181 -7.21 16.31 -8.06
CA LEU A 181 -6.07 16.69 -7.23
C LEU A 181 -4.74 16.66 -8.01
N SER A 182 -4.63 15.80 -9.02
CA SER A 182 -3.53 15.85 -9.99
C SER A 182 -3.51 17.17 -10.76
N LYS A 183 -4.67 17.64 -11.23
CA LYS A 183 -4.79 18.96 -11.85
C LYS A 183 -4.48 20.09 -10.85
N CYS A 184 -5.00 20.03 -9.63
CA CYS A 184 -4.72 21.03 -8.60
C CYS A 184 -3.22 21.14 -8.29
N ALA A 185 -2.51 20.02 -8.14
CA ALA A 185 -1.08 20.02 -7.91
C ALA A 185 -0.28 20.56 -9.11
N ALA A 186 -0.73 20.29 -10.34
CA ALA A 186 -0.14 20.85 -11.57
C ALA A 186 -0.37 22.37 -11.69
N ASP A 187 -1.55 22.86 -11.29
CA ASP A 187 -1.88 24.29 -11.25
C ASP A 187 -1.14 25.04 -10.11
N GLU A 188 -0.94 24.41 -8.94
CA GLU A 188 -0.18 24.97 -7.80
C GLU A 188 1.31 25.12 -8.12
N THR A 189 1.92 24.08 -8.72
CA THR A 189 3.36 24.05 -9.02
C THR A 189 3.73 24.69 -10.35
N GLY A 190 2.77 24.83 -11.27
CA GLY A 190 3.02 25.16 -12.68
C GLY A 190 3.60 24.01 -13.50
N VAL A 191 3.73 22.81 -12.94
CA VAL A 191 4.28 21.62 -13.63
C VAL A 191 3.14 20.84 -14.27
N ARG A 192 3.04 20.92 -15.61
CA ARG A 192 1.95 20.32 -16.42
C ARG A 192 2.05 18.79 -16.63
N LYS A 193 2.94 18.12 -15.91
CA LYS A 193 3.28 16.71 -16.06
C LYS A 193 3.12 15.99 -14.72
N VAL A 194 2.21 15.04 -14.63
CA VAL A 194 1.86 14.35 -13.38
C VAL A 194 2.05 12.84 -13.51
N LEU A 195 2.80 12.24 -12.59
CA LEU A 195 2.77 10.81 -12.35
C LEU A 195 1.74 10.52 -11.26
N LEU A 196 0.62 9.92 -11.65
CA LEU A 196 -0.40 9.44 -10.73
C LEU A 196 -0.10 7.98 -10.37
N VAL A 197 0.60 7.79 -9.25
CA VAL A 197 0.99 6.49 -8.70
C VAL A 197 -0.20 5.89 -7.97
N TYR A 198 -0.85 4.92 -8.61
CA TYR A 198 -2.18 4.44 -8.19
C TYR A 198 -2.38 2.95 -8.56
N GLY A 199 -3.18 2.24 -7.77
CA GLY A 199 -3.39 0.79 -7.88
C GLY A 199 -3.78 0.35 -9.29
N GLY A 200 -3.17 -0.74 -9.77
CA GLY A 200 -3.34 -1.18 -11.16
C GLY A 200 -4.76 -1.60 -11.55
N ILE A 201 -5.60 -1.91 -10.56
CA ILE A 201 -7.01 -2.31 -10.71
C ILE A 201 -7.97 -1.15 -11.02
N HIS A 202 -7.48 0.09 -11.07
CA HIS A 202 -8.27 1.29 -11.34
C HIS A 202 -8.24 1.67 -12.83
N ASN A 203 -9.36 2.20 -13.31
CA ASN A 203 -9.57 2.64 -14.70
C ASN A 203 -9.90 4.14 -14.68
N LEU A 204 -8.85 4.97 -14.69
CA LEU A 204 -8.98 6.42 -14.58
C LEU A 204 -9.57 7.05 -15.87
N GLU A 205 -9.53 6.31 -16.97
CA GLU A 205 -10.13 6.66 -18.26
C GLU A 205 -11.65 6.85 -18.13
N ASP A 206 -12.36 5.98 -17.42
CA ASP A 206 -13.80 6.11 -17.18
C ASP A 206 -14.11 7.32 -16.28
N ALA A 207 -13.18 7.67 -15.37
CA ALA A 207 -13.34 8.77 -14.43
C ALA A 207 -13.10 10.15 -15.06
N VAL A 208 -12.17 10.30 -16.02
CA VAL A 208 -11.92 11.59 -16.69
C VAL A 208 -13.08 12.01 -17.59
N GLU A 209 -13.73 11.05 -18.27
CA GLU A 209 -14.92 11.32 -19.10
C GLU A 209 -16.08 11.94 -18.30
N LEU A 210 -16.12 11.69 -16.98
CA LEU A 210 -17.15 12.19 -16.07
C LEU A 210 -16.83 13.57 -15.47
N LEU A 211 -15.68 14.17 -15.79
CA LEU A 211 -15.25 15.48 -15.27
C LEU A 211 -15.49 16.66 -16.22
N ASP A 212 -15.65 16.40 -17.53
CA ASP A 212 -15.89 17.43 -18.57
C ASP A 212 -14.81 18.56 -18.62
N ASP A 213 -13.56 18.23 -18.27
CA ASP A 213 -12.42 19.16 -18.28
C ASP A 213 -11.48 18.87 -19.47
N GLU A 214 -11.66 19.62 -20.57
CA GLU A 214 -10.84 19.55 -21.78
C GLU A 214 -9.34 19.91 -21.57
N THR A 215 -8.96 20.43 -20.39
CA THR A 215 -7.55 20.72 -20.05
C THR A 215 -6.79 19.51 -19.50
N ILE A 216 -7.48 18.42 -19.17
CA ILE A 216 -6.87 17.20 -18.65
C ILE A 216 -6.65 16.21 -19.80
N VAL A 217 -5.42 15.69 -19.91
CA VAL A 217 -5.07 14.63 -20.85
C VAL A 217 -4.51 13.45 -20.08
N LEU A 218 -5.18 12.30 -20.15
CA LEU A 218 -4.58 11.05 -19.68
C LEU A 218 -3.59 10.54 -20.74
N GLU A 219 -2.34 10.34 -20.32
CA GLU A 219 -1.37 9.61 -21.11
C GLU A 219 -1.64 8.09 -21.02
N LYS A 220 -1.03 7.32 -21.91
CA LYS A 220 -1.13 5.85 -21.86
C LYS A 220 -0.62 5.35 -20.49
N PRO A 221 -1.38 4.51 -19.76
CA PRO A 221 -0.94 3.98 -18.48
C PRO A 221 0.35 3.18 -18.61
N VAL A 222 1.21 3.32 -17.60
CA VAL A 222 2.47 2.56 -17.47
C VAL A 222 2.25 1.47 -16.45
N ASP A 223 2.29 0.22 -16.90
CA ASP A 223 2.04 -0.93 -16.05
C ASP A 223 3.31 -1.42 -15.36
N LEU A 224 3.44 -1.05 -14.07
CA LEU A 224 4.48 -1.56 -13.16
C LEU A 224 3.89 -2.53 -12.13
N SER A 225 2.65 -2.99 -12.33
CA SER A 225 1.93 -3.89 -11.42
C SER A 225 2.34 -5.36 -11.63
N GLN A 226 2.82 -5.70 -12.82
CA GLN A 226 3.18 -7.07 -13.24
C GLN A 226 4.70 -7.29 -13.40
N VAL A 227 5.52 -6.61 -12.59
CA VAL A 227 6.99 -6.72 -12.69
C VAL A 227 7.47 -8.00 -11.99
N LEU A 228 7.32 -9.13 -12.68
CA LEU A 228 7.97 -10.39 -12.29
C LEU A 228 9.49 -10.29 -12.54
N PRO A 229 10.33 -10.71 -11.58
CA PRO A 229 11.75 -10.99 -11.85
C PRO A 229 11.86 -12.08 -12.94
N GLN A 230 12.78 -11.94 -13.88
CA GLN A 230 12.90 -12.89 -15.01
C GLN A 230 13.37 -14.31 -14.59
N ASN A 231 13.57 -14.57 -13.31
CA ASN A 231 14.20 -15.78 -12.77
C ASN A 231 13.26 -16.68 -11.92
N THR A 232 12.07 -16.24 -11.50
CA THR A 232 11.22 -16.96 -10.52
C THR A 232 10.56 -18.25 -11.04
N HIS A 233 10.61 -18.56 -12.33
CA HIS A 233 10.00 -19.77 -12.91
C HIS A 233 10.80 -21.08 -12.77
N LYS A 234 11.80 -21.18 -11.88
CA LYS A 234 12.70 -22.36 -11.83
C LYS A 234 12.73 -23.20 -10.57
N GLU A 235 12.17 -22.77 -9.45
CA GLU A 235 12.10 -23.62 -8.24
C GLU A 235 10.67 -23.74 -7.72
N ASN A 236 10.15 -24.97 -7.79
CA ASN A 236 8.91 -25.34 -7.12
C ASN A 236 9.12 -25.17 -5.60
N LEU A 237 8.59 -24.10 -5.03
CA LEU A 237 8.59 -23.87 -3.59
C LEU A 237 7.71 -24.93 -2.90
N ASN A 238 8.33 -26.01 -2.45
CA ASN A 238 7.78 -26.91 -1.44
C ASN A 238 7.64 -26.12 -0.13
N THR A 239 6.48 -25.53 0.10
CA THR A 239 6.16 -24.75 1.29
C THR A 239 6.01 -25.67 2.51
N ASN A 240 7.10 -25.81 3.27
CA ASN A 240 7.02 -26.29 4.65
C ASN A 240 6.33 -25.22 5.51
N LEU A 241 5.07 -25.47 5.89
CA LEU A 241 4.32 -24.65 6.84
C LEU A 241 5.02 -24.63 8.21
N ALA A 242 5.77 -23.56 8.48
CA ALA A 242 6.25 -23.21 9.81
C ALA A 242 5.20 -22.33 10.50
N VAL A 243 4.72 -22.78 11.66
CA VAL A 243 3.69 -22.09 12.45
C VAL A 243 4.27 -20.81 13.07
N ASN A 244 3.74 -19.65 12.68
CA ASN A 244 4.12 -18.38 13.30
C ASN A 244 3.54 -18.27 14.72
N GLN A 245 4.40 -18.32 15.73
CA GLN A 245 4.15 -17.74 17.04
C GLN A 245 4.66 -16.30 17.03
N PHE A 246 3.76 -15.31 17.12
CA PHE A 246 4.15 -13.96 17.50
C PHE A 246 3.35 -13.50 18.72
N ASN A 247 4.09 -13.07 19.74
CA ASN A 247 3.54 -12.66 21.03
C ASN A 247 2.76 -11.35 20.89
N PHE A 248 1.51 -11.37 21.36
CA PHE A 248 0.73 -10.14 21.55
C PHE A 248 1.43 -9.22 22.55
N TRP A 249 1.73 -8.00 22.10
CA TRP A 249 2.07 -6.89 22.98
C TRP A 249 0.81 -6.31 23.62
N SER A 250 0.19 -7.05 24.54
CA SER A 250 -0.48 -6.45 25.69
C SER A 250 -0.59 -7.46 26.84
N ASP A 251 -0.06 -7.11 28.01
CA ASP A 251 -0.90 -6.91 29.20
C ASP A 251 -0.08 -6.81 30.49
N SER A 252 -0.15 -5.63 31.10
CA SER A 252 -0.41 -5.56 32.53
C SER A 252 -1.00 -4.19 32.90
N PRO A 253 -1.90 -4.11 33.90
CA PRO A 253 -1.96 -5.07 35.00
C PRO A 253 -3.38 -5.54 35.44
N LYS A 254 -3.36 -6.66 36.20
CA LYS A 254 -4.34 -7.14 37.20
C LYS A 254 -5.40 -8.17 36.80
N LYS A 255 -5.11 -9.38 37.30
CA LYS A 255 -5.97 -10.22 38.18
C LYS A 255 -7.15 -10.98 37.54
N ALA A 256 -6.82 -12.24 37.27
CA ALA A 256 -7.35 -13.38 38.03
C ALA A 256 -8.87 -13.56 38.12
N PHE A 257 -9.37 -14.50 37.32
CA PHE A 257 -10.38 -15.45 37.77
C PHE A 257 -9.91 -16.88 37.53
N THR A 258 -9.73 -17.63 38.61
CA THR A 258 -9.47 -19.07 38.56
C THR A 258 -10.80 -19.80 38.41
N ILE A 259 -11.00 -20.50 37.30
CA ILE A 259 -12.01 -21.57 37.20
C ILE A 259 -11.36 -22.76 36.50
N TYR A 260 -11.00 -23.76 37.29
CA TYR A 260 -10.83 -25.14 36.83
C TYR A 260 -11.72 -26.00 37.69
N GLY A 261 -12.69 -26.65 37.07
CA GLY A 261 -13.27 -27.90 37.59
C GLY A 261 -12.56 -29.07 36.91
N ASP A 262 -12.34 -30.13 37.68
CA ASP A 262 -12.40 -31.56 37.32
C ASP A 262 -11.69 -32.04 36.03
N THR A 263 -10.87 -33.10 36.02
CA THR A 263 -10.73 -34.21 36.98
C THR A 263 -9.39 -34.96 36.78
N GLU A 264 -8.93 -35.66 37.82
CA GLU A 264 -8.11 -36.91 37.81
C GLU A 264 -6.90 -37.04 36.85
N SER A 265 -5.67 -37.33 37.33
CA SER A 265 -5.38 -38.60 38.01
C SER A 265 -3.95 -38.71 38.58
N GLU A 266 -3.87 -39.37 39.73
CA GLU A 266 -2.76 -40.14 40.33
C GLU A 266 -1.28 -39.88 39.95
N LYS A 267 -0.48 -39.60 41.00
CA LYS A 267 0.55 -40.57 41.43
C LYS A 267 0.88 -40.43 42.92
N ASN A 268 1.02 -41.58 43.58
CA ASN A 268 1.45 -41.70 44.98
C ASN A 268 2.90 -41.25 45.16
N ASP A 269 3.25 -40.79 46.36
CA ASP A 269 4.35 -41.40 47.11
C ASP A 269 4.20 -41.19 48.63
N ASP A 270 4.81 -42.10 49.37
CA ASP A 270 4.57 -42.40 50.79
C ASP A 270 5.30 -41.45 51.77
N ALA A 271 4.72 -41.21 52.96
CA ALA A 271 5.43 -41.21 54.26
C ALA A 271 4.56 -40.74 55.44
N THR A 272 4.28 -41.68 56.34
CA THR A 272 4.07 -41.59 57.80
C THR A 272 4.49 -40.26 58.50
N ASN A 273 3.83 -39.76 59.56
CA ASN A 273 3.56 -40.45 60.84
C ASN A 273 2.70 -39.58 61.80
N LYS A 274 1.98 -40.21 62.75
CA LYS A 274 1.64 -39.84 64.16
C LYS A 274 1.67 -38.34 64.59
N THR A 275 0.74 -37.80 65.41
CA THR A 275 0.13 -38.38 66.63
C THR A 275 -1.11 -37.58 67.12
N LYS A 276 -2.11 -38.26 67.72
CA LYS A 276 -3.00 -37.73 68.80
C LYS A 276 -2.36 -38.05 70.18
N PRO A 277 -2.84 -37.64 71.38
CA PRO A 277 -4.13 -37.05 71.78
C PRO A 277 -3.93 -35.65 72.47
N THR A 278 -4.90 -34.97 73.09
CA THR A 278 -6.17 -35.41 73.75
C THR A 278 -7.22 -34.34 73.64
#